data_AF-A0A7X9HDE3-F1
#
_entry.id   AF-A0A7X9HDE3-F1
#
_cell.length_a   1.000
_cell.length_b   1.000
_cell.length_c   1.000
_cell.angle_alpha   90.00
_cell.angle_beta   90.00
_cell.angle_gamma   90.00
#
_symmetry.space_group_name_H-M   'P 1'
#
loop_
_entity.id
_entity.type
_entity.pdbx_description
1 polymer ?
#
loop_
_entity_poly.entity_id
_entity_poly.type
_entity_poly.pdbx_seq_one_letter_code
_entity_poly.pdbx_strand_id
1 'polypeptide(L)' 'MNIKHLALLIIGVILTLLGSLWFLQGTGIVHLNPVMCVAECKPIIGTSPTWTVIGAVTSIVGIVIVVKNRKLRV' A
#
# COMPACT_ATOMS: atom_id res chain seq x y z
N MET A 1 13.82 -23.99 -2.33
CA MET A 1 12.72 -23.01 -2.20
C MET A 1 12.09 -22.81 -3.56
N ASN A 2 10.80 -23.12 -3.75
CA ASN A 2 10.16 -23.01 -5.05
C ASN A 2 10.09 -21.53 -5.48
N ILE A 3 10.60 -21.22 -6.68
CA ILE A 3 10.63 -19.85 -7.25
C ILE A 3 9.23 -19.23 -7.26
N LYS A 4 8.18 -20.02 -7.50
CA LYS A 4 6.79 -19.55 -7.49
C LYS A 4 6.37 -19.00 -6.13
N HIS A 5 6.73 -19.69 -5.05
CA HIS A 5 6.44 -19.25 -3.68
C HIS A 5 7.27 -18.02 -3.28
N LEU A 6 8.51 -17.92 -3.77
CA LEU A 6 9.32 -16.71 -3.55
C LEU A 6 8.71 -15.50 -4.25
N ALA A 7 8.32 -15.64 -5.52
CA ALA A 7 7.70 -14.56 -6.29
C ALA A 7 6.39 -14.08 -5.64
N LEU A 8 5.52 -15.02 -5.22
CA LEU A 8 4.28 -14.68 -4.53
C LEU A 8 4.51 -13.97 -3.19
N LEU A 9 5.56 -14.35 -2.45
CA LEU A 9 5.92 -13.69 -1.19
C LEU A 9 6.32 -12.24 -1.46
N ILE A 10 7.23 -12.02 -2.42
CA ILE A 10 7.72 -10.69 -2.78
C ILE A 10 6.54 -9.79 -3.22
N ILE A 11 5.69 -10.28 -4.13
CA ILE A 11 4.51 -9.55 -4.61
C ILE A 11 3.56 -9.22 -3.45
N GLY A 12 3.26 -10.19 -2.59
CA GLY A 12 2.39 -9.98 -1.44
C GLY A 12 2.91 -8.93 -0.46
N VAL A 13 4.23 -8.94 -0.20
CA VAL A 13 4.88 -7.93 0.66
C VAL A 13 4.80 -6.54 0.04
N ILE A 14 5.12 -6.42 -1.26
CA ILE A 14 5.04 -5.14 -1.97
C ILE A 14 3.62 -4.58 -1.93
N LEU A 15 2.60 -5.40 -2.24
CA LEU A 15 1.20 -4.98 -2.19
C LEU A 15 0.77 -4.54 -0.78
N THR A 16 1.23 -5.25 0.26
CA THR A 16 0.93 -4.90 1.65
C THR A 16 1.51 -3.53 2.01
N LEU A 17 2.78 -3.29 1.68
CA LEU A 17 3.45 -2.02 1.97
C LEU A 17 2.84 -0.88 1.17
N LEU A 18 2.64 -1.08 -0.13
CA LEU A 18 2.10 -0.06 -1.03
C LEU A 18 0.66 0.29 -0.67
N GLY A 19 -0.19 -0.71 -0.39
CA GLY A 19 -1.55 -0.48 0.07
C GLY A 19 -1.62 0.26 1.40
N SER A 20 -0.73 -0.08 2.34
CA SER A 20 -0.63 0.63 3.62
C SER A 20 -0.22 2.09 3.44
N LEU A 21 0.72 2.38 2.52
CA LEU A 21 1.10 3.75 2.18
C LEU A 21 -0.07 4.53 1.57
N TRP A 22 -0.79 3.95 0.61
CA TRP A 22 -1.99 4.58 0.03
C TRP A 22 -3.09 4.83 1.06
N PHE A 23 -3.28 3.91 2.00
CA PHE A 23 -4.25 4.07 3.09
C PHE A 23 -3.86 5.25 4.01
N LEU A 24 -2.59 5.33 4.39
CA LEU A 24 -2.06 6.40 5.24
C LEU A 24 -2.07 7.78 4.54
N GLN A 25 -1.87 7.81 3.22
CA GLN A 25 -2.00 9.02 2.42
C GLN A 25 -3.47 9.43 2.26
N GLY A 26 -4.37 8.47 1.98
CA GLY A 26 -5.80 8.74 1.83
C GLY A 26 -6.47 9.23 3.11
N THR A 27 -6.01 8.76 4.28
CA THR A 27 -6.49 9.24 5.59
C THR A 27 -5.94 10.61 5.97
N GLY A 28 -5.00 11.18 5.19
CA GLY A 28 -4.37 12.44 5.52
C GLY A 28 -3.48 12.37 6.77
N ILE A 29 -3.13 11.18 7.26
CA ILE A 29 -2.21 11.03 8.41
C ILE A 29 -0.79 11.38 7.96
N VAL A 30 -0.40 10.90 6.76
CA VAL A 30 0.89 11.20 6.17
C VAL A 30 0.75 12.41 5.25
N HIS A 31 1.14 13.57 5.78
CA HIS A 31 1.25 14.80 5.01
C HIS A 31 2.59 14.81 4.27
N LEU A 32 2.56 14.54 2.97
CA LEU A 32 3.69 14.83 2.09
C LEU A 32 3.67 16.34 1.81
N ASN A 33 4.47 17.10 2.56
CA ASN A 33 4.68 18.51 2.21
C ASN A 33 5.34 18.56 0.83
N PRO A 34 4.77 19.27 -0.16
CA PRO A 34 5.39 19.40 -1.46
C PRO A 34 6.76 20.07 -1.29
N VAL A 35 7.82 19.32 -1.60
CA VAL A 35 9.21 19.80 -1.53
C VAL A 35 9.49 20.89 -2.58
N MET A 36 8.58 21.07 -3.54
CA MET A 36 8.66 22.01 -4.64
C MET A 36 7.31 22.72 -4.84
N CYS A 37 7.19 23.94 -4.32
CA CYS A 37 6.08 24.87 -4.60
C CYS A 37 6.29 25.50 -5.99
N VAL A 38 6.09 24.72 -7.07
CA VAL A 38 6.35 25.17 -8.45
C VAL A 38 5.08 25.24 -9.29
N ALA A 39 3.97 24.66 -8.83
CA ALA A 39 2.71 24.64 -9.58
C ALA A 39 1.55 25.26 -8.78
N GLU A 40 1.24 24.73 -7.60
CA GLU A 40 0.10 25.18 -6.79
C GLU A 40 0.50 25.07 -5.32
N CYS A 41 0.74 26.19 -4.63
CA CYS A 41 0.91 26.21 -3.17
C CYS A 41 -0.44 26.03 -2.46
N LYS A 42 -1.32 25.21 -3.03
CA LYS A 42 -2.49 24.67 -2.38
C LYS A 42 -2.08 23.28 -1.94
N PRO A 43 -1.81 23.07 -0.65
CA PRO A 43 -1.46 21.75 -0.18
C PRO A 43 -2.52 20.77 -0.69
N ILE A 44 -2.11 19.59 -1.15
CA ILE A 44 -3.01 18.48 -1.47
C ILE A 44 -3.59 18.02 -0.12
N ILE A 45 -4.40 18.89 0.49
CA ILE A 45 -5.13 18.66 1.72
C ILE A 45 -6.49 18.20 1.26
N GLY A 46 -6.71 16.93 1.46
CA GLY A 46 -7.98 16.31 1.28
C GLY A 46 -7.76 14.86 1.59
N THR A 47 -8.25 14.43 2.74
CA THR A 47 -8.61 13.02 2.93
C THR A 47 -9.23 12.54 1.64
N SER A 48 -8.57 11.61 0.97
CA SER A 48 -9.07 11.04 -0.28
C SER A 48 -9.67 9.69 0.06
N PRO A 49 -11.01 9.61 0.22
CA PRO A 49 -11.66 8.35 0.55
C PRO A 49 -11.37 7.29 -0.52
N THR A 50 -11.17 7.69 -1.78
CA THR A 50 -10.76 6.80 -2.87
C THR A 50 -9.41 6.13 -2.57
N TRP A 51 -8.38 6.90 -2.21
CA TRP A 51 -7.06 6.34 -1.87
C TRP A 51 -7.09 5.52 -0.58
N THR A 52 -7.90 5.91 0.40
CA THR A 52 -8.11 5.12 1.63
C THR A 52 -8.69 3.76 1.30
N VAL A 53 -9.76 3.68 0.51
CA VAL A 53 -10.41 2.41 0.15
C VAL A 53 -9.49 1.54 -0.70
N ILE A 54 -8.84 2.12 -1.72
CA ILE A 54 -7.89 1.38 -2.57
C ILE A 54 -6.72 0.86 -1.75
N GLY A 55 -6.16 1.68 -0.86
CA GLY A 55 -5.07 1.30 0.03
C GLY A 55 -5.45 0.16 0.95
N ALA A 56 -6.62 0.24 1.59
CA ALA A 56 -7.12 -0.82 2.46
C ALA A 56 -7.29 -2.15 1.70
N VAL A 57 -7.97 -2.13 0.55
CA VAL A 57 -8.20 -3.33 -0.26
C VAL A 57 -6.87 -3.93 -0.74
N THR A 58 -5.97 -3.10 -1.26
CA THR A 58 -4.65 -3.54 -1.73
C THR A 58 -3.84 -4.17 -0.61
N SER A 59 -3.85 -3.56 0.58
CA SER A 59 -3.14 -4.08 1.75
C SER A 59 -3.69 -5.43 2.20
N ILE A 60 -5.02 -5.57 2.27
CA ILE A 60 -5.69 -6.84 2.62
C ILE A 60 -5.33 -7.94 1.62
N VAL A 61 -5.36 -7.65 0.31
CA VAL A 61 -4.99 -8.62 -0.73
C VAL A 61 -3.53 -9.07 -0.57
N GLY A 62 -2.61 -8.14 -0.34
CA GLY A 62 -1.21 -8.44 -0.07
C GLY A 62 -1.02 -9.36 1.14
N ILE A 63 -1.70 -9.07 2.25
CA ILE A 63 -1.66 -9.88 3.48
C ILE A 63 -2.19 -11.29 3.20
N VAL A 64 -3.32 -11.42 2.50
CA VAL A 64 -3.92 -12.73 2.16
C VAL A 64 -2.95 -13.57 1.32
N ILE A 65 -2.26 -12.96 0.34
CA ILE A 65 -1.26 -13.65 -0.48
C ILE A 65 -0.11 -14.15 0.40
N VAL A 66 0.44 -13.31 1.28
CA VAL A 66 1.54 -13.69 2.18
C VAL A 66 1.11 -14.80 3.14
N VAL A 67 -0.05 -14.68 3.79
CA VAL A 67 -0.55 -15.64 4.78
C VAL A 67 -0.84 -16.99 4.13
N LYS A 68 -1.51 -17.02 2.96
CA LYS A 68 -1.76 -18.27 2.23
C LYS A 68 -0.46 -18.92 1.78
N ASN A 69 0.48 -18.13 1.26
CA ASN A 69 1.78 -18.63 0.82
C ASN A 69 2.62 -19.19 1.99
N ARG A 70 2.53 -18.58 3.18
CA ARG A 70 3.16 -19.10 4.40
C ARG A 70 2.50 -20.40 4.87
N LYS A 71 1.16 -20.47 4.86
CA LYS A 71 0.41 -21.66 5.29
C LYS A 71 0.64 -22.87 4.38
N LEU A 72 0.82 -22.68 3.08
CA LEU A 72 1.13 -23.76 2.13
C LEU A 72 2.57 -24.29 2.24
N ARG A 73 3.42 -23.64 3.05
CA ARG A 73 4.83 -24.00 3.25
C ARG A 73 5.08 -24.76 4.56
N VAL A 74 4.14 -24.72 5.50
CA VAL A 74 4.16 -25.45 6.79
C VAL A 74 3.49 -26.80 6.58
#